data_AF-A0A139L5R4-F1
#
_entry.id   AF-A0A139L5R4-F1
#
_cell.length_a   1.000
_cell.length_b   1.000
_cell.length_c   1.000
_cell.angle_alpha   90.00
_cell.angle_beta   90.00
_cell.angle_gamma   90.00
#
_symmetry.space_group_name_H-M   'P 1'
#
loop_
_entity.id
_entity.type
_entity.pdbx_description
1 polymer ?
#
loop_
_entity_poly.entity_id
_entity_poly.type
_entity_poly.pdbx_seq_one_letter_code
_entity_poly.pdbx_strand_id
1 'polypeptide(L)' 'MGLEKVFPHLVEYRYKFLGLIPCRRMTIVIQRVGGKSLEELVTEKTGHKKVTIINTL' A
#
# COMPACT_ATOMS: atom_id res chain seq x y z
N MET A 1 -24.54 4.63 -13.83
CA MET A 1 -23.12 4.61 -13.41
C MET A 1 -23.08 4.83 -11.91
N GLY A 2 -22.81 3.79 -11.12
CA GLY A 2 -22.67 3.94 -9.67
C GLY A 2 -21.39 4.70 -9.35
N LEU A 3 -21.44 5.60 -8.37
CA LEU A 3 -20.25 6.25 -7.84
C LEU A 3 -19.36 5.15 -7.24
N GLU A 4 -18.21 4.86 -7.87
CA GLU A 4 -17.18 4.04 -7.23
C GLU A 4 -16.80 4.73 -5.92
N LYS A 5 -16.96 4.04 -4.79
CA LYS A 5 -16.49 4.56 -3.50
C LYS A 5 -14.97 4.45 -3.48
N VAL A 6 -14.32 5.59 -3.33
CA VAL A 6 -12.87 5.75 -3.33
C VAL A 6 -12.45 6.27 -1.96
N PHE A 7 -11.57 5.55 -1.28
CA PHE A 7 -11.11 5.89 0.07
C PHE A 7 -9.59 6.08 0.08
N PRO A 8 -9.09 7.28 0.46
CA PRO A 8 -7.68 7.46 0.71
C PRO A 8 -7.31 6.78 2.04
N HIS A 9 -6.24 5.98 2.03
CA HIS A 9 -5.67 5.36 3.22
C HIS A 9 -4.24 5.84 3.40
N LEU A 10 -3.90 6.27 4.62
CA LEU A 10 -2.51 6.45 5.01
C LEU A 10 -1.99 5.11 5.52
N VAL A 11 -0.99 4.56 4.84
CA VAL A 11 -0.51 3.20 5.08
C VAL A 11 0.93 3.24 5.53
N GLU A 12 1.19 2.71 6.72
CA GLU A 12 2.53 2.37 7.16
C GLU A 12 2.87 0.95 6.68
N TYR A 13 4.00 0.80 6.00
CA TYR A 13 4.41 -0.46 5.42
C TYR A 13 5.90 -0.74 5.64
N ARG A 14 6.23 -2.03 5.63
CA ARG A 14 7.60 -2.55 5.65
C ARG A 14 7.95 -3.12 4.29
N TYR A 15 9.18 -2.92 3.84
CA TYR A 15 9.76 -3.65 2.72
C TYR A 15 11.21 -4.03 3.04
N LYS A 16 11.80 -4.93 2.24
CA LYS A 16 13.22 -5.27 2.35
C LYS A 16 14.01 -4.59 1.24
N PHE A 17 14.85 -3.63 1.59
CA PHE A 17 15.81 -3.05 0.65
C PHE A 17 16.88 -4.11 0.30
N LEU A 18 17.04 -4.38 -1.01
CA LEU A 18 17.89 -5.44 -1.55
C LEU A 18 17.65 -6.83 -0.91
N GLY A 19 16.44 -7.08 -0.40
CA GLY A 19 16.09 -8.35 0.25
C GLY A 19 16.68 -8.56 1.65
N LEU A 20 17.48 -7.62 2.17
CA LEU A 20 18.24 -7.80 3.42
C LEU A 20 17.81 -6.81 4.51
N ILE A 21 17.70 -5.52 4.18
CA ILE A 21 17.51 -4.48 5.19
C ILE A 21 16.02 -4.16 5.32
N PRO A 22 15.40 -4.41 6.49
CA PRO A 22 14.01 -4.03 6.69
C PRO A 22 13.88 -2.52 6.83
N CYS A 23 13.06 -1.90 5.99
CA CYS A 23 12.77 -0.48 6.04
C CYS A 23 11.28 -0.29 6.32
N ARG A 24 10.95 0.70 7.16
CA ARG A 24 9.57 1.17 7.37
C ARG A 24 9.38 2.49 6.65
N ARG A 25 8.24 2.65 5.99
CA ARG A 25 7.83 3.90 5.33
C ARG A 25 6.32 4.06 5.44
N MET A 26 5.86 5.28 5.20
CA MET A 26 4.45 5.61 5.07
C MET A 26 4.16 6.08 3.65
N THR A 27 2.98 5.78 3.14
CA THR A 27 2.47 6.31 1.87
C THR A 27 0.96 6.41 1.91
N ILE A 28 0.40 7.24 1.05
CA ILE A 28 -1.04 7.33 0.86
C ILE A 28 -1.42 6.52 -0.37
N VAL A 29 -2.38 5.61 -0.27
CA VAL A 29 -2.95 4.89 -1.42
C VAL A 29 -4.45 5.10 -1.48
N ILE A 30 -4.99 4.93 -2.68
CA ILE A 30 -6.40 5.13 -2.93
C ILE A 30 -7.03 3.75 -3.15
N GLN A 31 -7.82 3.28 -2.19
CA GLN A 31 -8.50 2.00 -2.29
C GLN A 31 -9.91 2.18 -2.85
N ARG A 32 -10.29 1.29 -3.78
CA ARG A 32 -11.64 1.22 -4.35
C ARG A 32 -12.34 -0.03 -3.82
N VAL A 33 -13.65 0.08 -3.60
CA VAL A 33 -14.47 -1.08 -3.19
C VAL A 33 -14.43 -2.16 -4.27
N GLY A 34 -14.01 -3.38 -3.92
CA GLY A 34 -13.82 -4.48 -4.88
C GLY A 34 -12.56 -4.36 -5.74
N GLY A 35 -11.66 -3.41 -5.44
CA GLY A 35 -10.39 -3.22 -6.14
C GLY A 35 -9.23 -4.02 -5.53
N LYS A 36 -8.01 -3.59 -5.87
CA LYS A 36 -6.74 -4.18 -5.41
C LYS A 36 -6.56 -4.11 -3.89
N SER A 37 -5.74 -5.01 -3.35
CA SER A 37 -5.36 -4.95 -1.93
C SER A 37 -4.46 -3.74 -1.64
N LEU A 38 -4.32 -3.38 -0.37
CA LEU A 38 -3.41 -2.29 0.02
C LEU A 38 -1.95 -2.63 -0.30
N GLU A 39 -1.53 -3.89 -0.18
CA GLU A 39 -0.18 -4.33 -0.58
C GLU A 39 0.06 -4.10 -2.07
N GLU A 40 -0.91 -4.47 -2.91
CA GLU A 40 -0.81 -4.28 -4.36
C GLU A 40 -0.72 -2.81 -4.71
N LEU A 41 -1.59 -1.97 -4.13
CA LEU A 41 -1.58 -0.53 -4.36
C LEU A 41 -0.28 0.13 -3.90
N VAL A 42 0.25 -0.27 -2.74
CA VAL A 42 1.54 0.24 -2.24
C VAL A 42 2.69 -0.24 -3.11
N THR A 43 2.67 -1.50 -3.55
CA THR A 43 3.67 -2.09 -4.45
C THR A 43 3.70 -1.36 -5.78
N GLU A 44 2.54 -1.11 -6.40
CA GLU A 44 2.42 -0.40 -7.68
C GLU A 44 2.89 1.06 -7.57
N LYS A 45 2.50 1.75 -6.49
CA LYS A 45 2.86 3.15 -6.29
C LYS A 45 4.36 3.34 -6.02
N THR A 46 4.98 2.43 -5.27
CA THR A 46 6.35 2.62 -4.75
C THR A 46 7.40 1.80 -5.48
N GLY A 47 7.01 0.77 -6.24
CA GLY A 47 7.92 -0.19 -6.85
C GLY A 47 8.58 -1.15 -5.85
N HIS A 48 8.28 -1.03 -4.56
CA HIS A 48 8.85 -1.90 -3.53
C HIS A 48 8.19 -3.28 -3.59
N LYS A 49 9.02 -4.33 -3.66
CA LYS A 49 8.56 -5.72 -3.66
C LYS A 49 8.50 -6.28 -2.24
N LYS A 50 7.65 -7.29 -2.02
CA LYS A 50 7.44 -7.97 -0.73
C LYS A 50 7.10 -6.98 0.39
N VAL A 51 6.12 -6.13 0.11
CA VAL A 51 5.59 -5.17 1.07
C VAL A 51 4.72 -5.89 2.11
N THR A 52 4.81 -5.47 3.36
CA THR A 52 3.91 -5.88 4.44
C THR A 52 3.28 -4.64 5.05
N ILE A 53 1.95 -4.56 5.05
CA ILE A 53 1.25 -3.48 5.73
C ILE A 53 1.40 -3.67 7.25
N ILE A 54 1.85 -2.63 7.94
CA ILE A 54 1.99 -2.62 9.41
C ILE A 54 0.72 -2.03 10.02
N ASN A 55 0.29 -0.89 9.49
CA ASN A 55 -0.85 -0.16 10.01
C ASN A 55 -1.54 0.65 8.91
N THR A 56 -2.83 0.91 9.09
CA THR A 56 -3.66 1.77 8.25
C THR A 56 -4.30 2.82 9.15
N LEU A 57 -4.11 4.09 8.80
CA LEU A 57 -4.66 5.25 9.49
C LEU A 57 -5.73 5.93 8.61
#